data_AF-A0A920PUW8-F1
#
_entry.id   AF-A0A920PUW8-F1
#
_cell.length_a   1.000
_cell.length_b   1.000
_cell.length_c   1.000
_cell.angle_alpha   90.00
_cell.angle_beta   90.00
_cell.angle_gamma   90.00
#
_symmetry.space_group_name_H-M   'P 1'
#
loop_
_entity.id
_entity.type
_entity.pdbx_description
1 polymer ?
#
loop_
_entity_poly.entity_id
_entity_poly.type
_entity_poly.pdbx_seq_one_letter_code
_entity_poly.pdbx_strand_id
1 'polypeptide(L)'
;MEKGSTTIDGGSVEFAMSYRQEIMDDQGVCLQVYSKVDGNDTEILRFDCFDQAPHYHYGPENHNIRLFMDKTTCGTPFGWTMDNLKNNLSTMVERSGYEDLAAQLKAHPVSASVLAEVETKGRHLFAKNAVQ
;
A
#
# COMPACT_ATOMS: atom_id res chain seq x y z
N MET A 1 -11.14 -1.27 7.45
CA MET A 1 -11.14 -1.42 5.97
C MET A 1 -11.12 -2.91 5.69
N GLU A 2 -11.80 -3.42 4.66
CA GLU A 2 -11.61 -4.83 4.28
C GLU A 2 -10.23 -5.03 3.63
N LYS A 3 -9.61 -6.18 3.91
CA LYS A 3 -8.33 -6.55 3.31
C LYS A 3 -8.52 -6.93 1.85
N GLY A 4 -7.64 -6.43 0.98
CA GLY A 4 -7.63 -6.75 -0.44
C GLY A 4 -7.50 -8.26 -0.70
N SER A 5 -8.20 -8.76 -1.72
CA SER A 5 -8.28 -10.20 -2.03
C SER A 5 -7.07 -10.75 -2.78
N THR A 6 -6.28 -9.90 -3.42
CA THR A 6 -5.01 -10.30 -4.05
C THR A 6 -3.88 -10.07 -3.06
N THR A 7 -3.33 -11.14 -2.47
CA THR A 7 -2.25 -11.04 -1.49
C THR A 7 -0.92 -11.59 -2.00
N ILE A 8 0.17 -11.00 -1.54
CA ILE A 8 1.55 -11.41 -1.84
C ILE A 8 2.36 -11.31 -0.54
N ASP A 9 2.99 -12.43 -0.17
CA ASP A 9 3.90 -12.49 0.98
C ASP A 9 5.23 -11.80 0.67
N GLY A 10 5.61 -10.85 1.53
CA GLY A 10 6.88 -10.13 1.48
C GLY A 10 7.81 -10.46 2.65
N GLY A 11 7.50 -11.48 3.46
CA GLY A 11 8.24 -11.87 4.66
C GLY A 11 7.71 -11.16 5.89
N SER A 12 8.35 -10.07 6.32
CA SER A 12 7.90 -9.31 7.50
C SER A 12 6.56 -8.59 7.28
N VAL A 13 6.14 -8.43 6.03
CA VAL A 13 4.86 -7.80 5.65
C VAL A 13 4.17 -8.61 4.56
N GLU A 14 2.85 -8.52 4.51
CA GLU A 14 2.03 -9.00 3.40
C GLU A 14 1.43 -7.81 2.65
N PHE A 15 1.50 -7.83 1.32
CA PHE A 15 0.81 -6.85 0.48
C PHE A 15 -0.56 -7.39 0.12
N ALA A 16 -1.61 -6.59 0.29
CA ALA A 16 -2.96 -6.93 -0.12
C ALA A 16 -3.50 -5.85 -1.06
N MET A 17 -4.15 -6.26 -2.15
CA MET A 17 -4.64 -5.33 -3.17
C MET A 17 -6.06 -5.68 -3.61
N SER A 18 -6.83 -4.64 -3.92
CA SER A 18 -8.13 -4.74 -4.59
C SER A 18 -8.35 -3.50 -5.46
N TYR A 19 -9.13 -3.64 -6.52
CA TYR A 19 -9.69 -2.47 -7.21
C TYR A 19 -10.96 -2.05 -6.49
N ARG A 20 -11.14 -0.76 -6.25
CA ARG A 20 -12.28 -0.19 -5.55
C ARG A 20 -13.01 0.81 -6.43
N GLN A 21 -14.33 0.79 -6.31
CA GLN A 21 -15.22 1.84 -6.79
C GLN A 21 -15.79 2.54 -5.56
N GLU A 22 -15.54 3.82 -5.46
CA GLU A 22 -15.95 4.66 -4.34
C GLU A 22 -17.13 5.55 -4.73
N ILE A 23 -17.60 6.34 -3.77
CA ILE A 23 -18.61 7.36 -4.01
C ILE A 23 -18.11 8.44 -4.98
N MET A 24 -19.04 9.12 -5.66
CA MET A 24 -18.74 10.23 -6.57
C MET A 24 -17.79 9.87 -7.72
N ASP A 25 -17.94 8.66 -8.26
CA ASP A 25 -17.16 8.16 -9.40
C ASP A 25 -15.63 8.16 -9.18
N ASP A 26 -15.19 8.12 -7.92
CA ASP A 26 -13.79 7.87 -7.60
C ASP A 26 -13.51 6.36 -7.62
N GLN A 27 -12.31 5.97 -8.06
CA GLN A 27 -11.97 4.57 -8.24
C GLN A 27 -10.46 4.39 -8.35
N GLY A 28 -10.00 3.17 -8.11
CA GLY A 28 -8.61 2.79 -8.36
C GLY A 28 -8.17 1.61 -7.51
N VAL A 29 -6.88 1.29 -7.59
CA VAL A 29 -6.29 0.24 -6.76
C VAL A 29 -6.06 0.75 -5.35
N CYS A 30 -6.59 0.02 -4.37
CA CYS A 30 -6.16 0.08 -2.99
C CYS A 30 -5.04 -0.94 -2.79
N LEU A 31 -3.89 -0.48 -2.31
CA LEU A 31 -2.78 -1.32 -1.87
C LEU A 31 -2.58 -1.14 -0.37
N GLN A 32 -2.65 -2.23 0.36
CA GLN A 32 -2.47 -2.29 1.81
C GLN A 32 -1.21 -3.08 2.13
N VAL A 33 -0.55 -2.69 3.22
CA VAL A 33 0.57 -3.42 3.81
C VAL A 33 0.14 -3.91 5.18
N TYR A 34 0.16 -5.22 5.38
CA TYR A 34 -0.21 -5.88 6.62
C TYR A 34 1.01 -6.48 7.30
N SER A 35 0.94 -6.62 8.62
CA SER A 35 1.85 -7.47 9.39
C SER A 35 1.15 -8.00 10.64
N LYS A 36 1.78 -8.96 11.32
CA LYS A 36 1.30 -9.46 12.60
C LYS A 36 1.83 -8.58 13.73
N VAL A 37 0.94 -7.83 14.37
CA VAL A 37 1.23 -7.01 15.55
C VAL A 37 0.46 -7.60 16.73
N ASP A 38 1.18 -8.04 17.77
CA ASP A 38 0.60 -8.73 18.93
C ASP A 38 -0.32 -9.91 18.55
N GLY A 39 0.04 -10.62 17.48
CA GLY A 39 -0.72 -11.76 16.94
C GLY A 39 -1.91 -11.40 16.06
N ASN A 40 -2.29 -10.12 15.95
CA ASN A 40 -3.39 -9.65 15.12
C ASN A 40 -2.92 -9.33 13.70
N ASP A 41 -3.79 -9.53 12.71
CA ASP A 41 -3.54 -9.05 11.35
C ASP A 41 -3.83 -7.54 11.31
N THR A 42 -2.79 -6.72 11.19
CA THR A 42 -2.90 -5.27 11.38
C THR A 42 -2.55 -4.52 10.09
N GLU A 43 -3.42 -3.61 9.66
CA GLU A 43 -3.17 -2.73 8.52
C GLU A 43 -2.13 -1.64 8.89
N ILE A 44 -0.91 -1.77 8.38
CA ILE A 44 0.26 -0.93 8.70
C ILE A 44 0.33 0.33 7.84
N LEU A 45 0.05 0.17 6.54
CA LEU A 45 -0.02 1.24 5.55
C LEU A 45 -1.19 0.96 4.61
N ARG A 46 -1.80 2.02 4.08
CA ARG A 46 -2.75 1.94 2.97
C ARG A 46 -2.46 3.02 1.95
N PHE A 47 -2.53 2.67 0.68
CA PHE A 47 -2.42 3.56 -0.47
C PHE A 47 -3.68 3.38 -1.31
N ASP A 48 -4.58 4.35 -1.22
CA ASP A 48 -5.76 4.45 -2.05
C ASP A 48 -5.37 5.23 -3.31
N CYS A 49 -4.93 4.51 -4.35
CA CYS A 49 -4.40 5.07 -5.60
C CYS A 49 -5.54 5.50 -6.53
N PHE A 50 -6.43 6.35 -6.04
CA PHE A 50 -7.67 6.69 -6.72
C PHE A 50 -7.52 7.81 -7.76
N ASP A 51 -8.45 7.88 -8.70
CA ASP A 51 -8.44 8.83 -9.82
C ASP A 51 -8.66 10.27 -9.37
N GLN A 52 -9.63 10.51 -8.48
CA GLN A 52 -10.02 11.84 -8.03
C GLN A 52 -9.26 12.26 -6.79
N ALA A 53 -9.29 11.44 -5.74
CA ALA A 53 -8.74 11.78 -4.44
C ALA A 53 -7.67 10.76 -3.97
N PRO A 54 -6.55 10.59 -4.70
CA PRO A 54 -5.51 9.66 -4.29
C PRO A 54 -4.92 10.07 -2.95
N HIS A 55 -4.82 9.11 -2.03
CA HIS A 55 -4.33 9.35 -0.68
C HIS A 55 -3.70 8.11 -0.08
N TYR A 56 -3.01 8.29 1.04
CA TYR A 56 -2.40 7.20 1.77
C TYR A 56 -2.48 7.45 3.28
N HIS A 57 -2.37 6.37 4.03
CA HIS A 57 -2.51 6.34 5.48
C HIS A 57 -1.25 5.75 6.12
N TYR A 58 -0.73 6.45 7.13
CA TYR A 58 0.21 5.88 8.09
C TYR A 58 -0.55 5.28 9.27
N GLY A 59 -0.35 3.98 9.48
CA GLY A 59 -0.96 3.19 10.55
C GLY A 59 -2.48 3.35 10.60
N PRO A 60 -3.26 2.90 9.61
CA PRO A 60 -4.72 2.89 9.67
C PRO A 60 -5.30 2.34 10.98
N GLU A 61 -4.63 1.34 11.57
CA GLU A 61 -4.97 0.74 12.87
C GLU A 61 -4.11 1.24 14.04
N ASN A 62 -3.39 2.34 13.84
CA ASN A 62 -2.64 3.07 14.87
C ASN A 62 -2.95 4.58 14.77
N HIS A 63 -2.00 5.41 14.32
CA HIS A 63 -2.17 6.87 14.27
C HIS A 63 -3.22 7.35 13.26
N ASN A 64 -3.51 6.55 12.24
CA ASN A 64 -4.43 6.82 11.14
C ASN A 64 -4.24 8.20 10.48
N ILE A 65 -2.99 8.54 10.18
CA ILE A 65 -2.66 9.82 9.53
C ILE A 65 -2.92 9.68 8.04
N ARG A 66 -3.95 10.37 7.53
CA ARG A 66 -4.28 10.42 6.10
C ARG A 66 -3.64 11.62 5.42
N LEU A 67 -2.96 11.39 4.30
CA LEU A 67 -2.36 12.42 3.46
C LEU A 67 -2.79 12.25 2.00
N PHE A 68 -3.17 13.36 1.35
CA PHE A 68 -3.46 13.36 -0.08
C PHE A 68 -2.16 13.37 -0.88
N MET A 69 -2.16 12.66 -2.01
CA MET A 69 -1.10 12.75 -3.01
C MET A 69 -1.30 14.01 -3.85
N ASP A 70 -0.22 14.73 -4.12
CA ASP A 70 -0.24 15.84 -5.07
C ASP A 70 -0.23 15.29 -6.51
N LYS A 71 -1.38 15.37 -7.18
CA LYS A 71 -1.59 14.90 -8.55
C LYS A 71 -0.68 15.58 -9.57
N THR A 72 -0.11 16.75 -9.25
CA THR A 72 0.78 17.50 -10.14
C THR A 72 2.17 16.90 -10.18
N THR A 73 2.61 16.31 -9.05
CA THR A 73 3.99 15.87 -8.85
C THR A 73 4.14 14.35 -8.72
N CYS A 74 3.05 13.61 -8.43
CA CYS A 74 3.11 12.16 -8.24
C CYS A 74 3.22 11.34 -9.53
N GLY A 75 3.02 11.95 -10.71
CA GLY A 75 2.92 11.22 -11.98
C GLY A 75 1.67 10.35 -12.02
N THR A 76 1.76 9.10 -11.56
CA THR A 76 0.58 8.24 -11.32
C THR A 76 0.53 7.83 -9.85
N PRO A 77 -0.64 7.83 -9.18
CA PRO A 77 -0.74 7.44 -7.77
C PRO A 77 -0.15 6.06 -7.46
N PHE A 78 -0.37 5.09 -8.35
CA PHE A 78 0.17 3.73 -8.19
C PHE A 78 1.69 3.67 -8.43
N GLY A 79 2.21 4.38 -9.44
CA GLY A 79 3.66 4.47 -9.66
C GLY A 79 4.37 5.10 -8.46
N TRP A 80 3.84 6.22 -7.96
CA TRP A 80 4.35 6.88 -6.75
C TRP A 80 4.33 5.96 -5.52
N THR A 81 3.26 5.18 -5.37
CA THR A 81 3.16 4.17 -4.31
C THR A 81 4.27 3.13 -4.42
N MET A 82 4.47 2.54 -5.60
CA MET A 82 5.52 1.53 -5.79
C MET A 82 6.92 2.10 -5.58
N ASP A 83 7.18 3.35 -5.97
CA ASP A 83 8.46 4.01 -5.71
C ASP A 83 8.70 4.19 -4.21
N ASN A 84 7.67 4.53 -3.44
CA ASN A 84 7.78 4.61 -1.98
C ASN A 84 7.95 3.24 -1.33
N LEU A 85 7.25 2.19 -1.78
CA LEU A 85 7.45 0.84 -1.26
C LEU A 85 8.87 0.32 -1.53
N LYS A 86 9.46 0.65 -2.69
CA LYS A 86 10.84 0.25 -3.04
C LYS A 86 11.90 0.98 -2.23
N ASN A 87 11.70 2.26 -1.94
CA ASN A 87 12.77 3.11 -1.41
C ASN A 87 12.58 3.49 0.06
N ASN A 88 11.33 3.53 0.54
CA ASN A 88 10.97 4.18 1.80
C ASN A 88 10.13 3.29 2.75
N LEU A 89 9.84 2.03 2.39
CA LEU A 89 8.91 1.19 3.14
C LEU A 89 9.21 1.14 4.65
N SER A 90 10.45 0.86 5.04
CA SER A 90 10.81 0.79 6.47
C SER A 90 10.62 2.12 7.20
N THR A 91 10.96 3.24 6.56
CA THR A 91 10.76 4.59 7.13
C THR A 91 9.28 4.93 7.25
N MET A 92 8.46 4.50 6.28
CA MET A 92 7.02 4.69 6.33
C MET A 92 6.38 3.86 7.45
N VAL A 93 6.81 2.61 7.63
CA VAL A 93 6.36 1.75 8.73
C VAL A 93 6.75 2.33 10.10
N GLU A 94 7.96 2.88 10.23
CA GLU A 94 8.41 3.57 11.43
C GLU A 94 7.50 4.78 11.73
N ARG A 95 7.18 5.59 10.72
CA ARG A 95 6.25 6.72 10.86
C ARG A 95 4.81 6.30 11.20
N SER A 96 4.41 5.08 10.84
CA SER A 96 3.15 4.47 11.26
C SER A 96 3.13 4.04 12.74
N GLY A 97 4.25 4.17 13.46
CA GLY A 97 4.38 3.80 14.88
C GLY A 97 4.64 2.31 15.10
N TYR A 98 5.34 1.65 14.18
CA TYR A 98 5.73 0.23 14.29
C TYR A 98 7.25 0.08 14.17
N GLU A 99 7.98 0.58 15.17
CA GLU A 99 9.44 0.68 15.20
C GLU A 99 10.12 -0.70 15.07
N ASP A 100 9.60 -1.71 15.78
CA ASP A 100 10.15 -3.07 15.73
C ASP A 100 10.01 -3.69 14.33
N LEU A 101 8.85 -3.52 13.69
CA LEU A 101 8.63 -3.98 12.32
C LEU A 101 9.53 -3.22 11.33
N ALA A 102 9.70 -1.91 11.54
CA ALA A 102 10.61 -1.11 10.71
C ALA A 102 12.06 -1.59 10.85
N ALA A 103 12.51 -1.93 12.06
CA ALA A 103 13.84 -2.50 12.30
C ALA A 103 14.00 -3.86 11.59
N GLN A 104 12.97 -4.72 11.63
CA GLN A 104 12.97 -5.98 10.90
C GLN A 104 13.08 -5.77 9.38
N LEU A 105 12.33 -4.84 8.81
CA LEU A 105 12.38 -4.52 7.38
C LEU A 105 13.72 -3.90 6.96
N LYS A 106 14.41 -3.19 7.85
CA LYS A 106 15.78 -2.69 7.60
C LYS A 106 16.78 -3.85 7.56
N ALA A 107 16.64 -4.83 8.46
CA ALA A 107 17.52 -6.00 8.52
C ALA A 107 17.23 -7.03 7.41
N HIS A 108 15.96 -7.19 7.05
CA HIS A 108 15.46 -8.14 6.05
C HIS A 108 14.49 -7.42 5.10
N PRO A 109 15.01 -6.66 4.13
CA PRO A 109 14.18 -5.96 3.17
C PRO A 109 13.34 -6.91 2.33
N VAL A 110 12.14 -6.47 1.94
CA VAL A 110 11.33 -7.16 0.93
C VAL A 110 12.15 -7.29 -0.36
N SER A 111 12.16 -8.49 -0.96
CA SER A 111 12.96 -8.73 -2.16
C SER A 111 12.44 -7.93 -3.36
N ALA A 112 13.36 -7.53 -4.25
CA ALA A 112 13.01 -6.79 -5.45
C ALA A 112 12.05 -7.57 -6.37
N SER A 113 12.15 -8.91 -6.41
CA SER A 113 11.24 -9.76 -7.19
C SER A 113 9.82 -9.75 -6.63
N VAL A 114 9.66 -9.74 -5.29
CA VAL A 114 8.33 -9.62 -4.67
C VAL A 114 7.72 -8.27 -4.97
N LEU A 115 8.48 -7.17 -4.84
CA LEU A 115 7.98 -5.83 -5.17
C LEU A 115 7.59 -5.69 -6.65
N ALA A 116 8.32 -6.36 -7.56
CA ALA A 116 7.97 -6.41 -8.97
C ALA A 116 6.68 -7.22 -9.23
N GLU A 117 6.45 -8.29 -8.47
CA GLU A 117 5.19 -9.04 -8.53
C GLU A 117 4.02 -8.20 -8.04
N VAL A 118 4.17 -7.49 -6.91
CA VAL A 118 3.17 -6.55 -6.37
C VAL A 118 2.80 -5.51 -7.42
N GLU A 119 3.80 -4.88 -8.03
CA GLU A 119 3.58 -3.91 -9.10
C GLU A 119 2.84 -4.51 -10.30
N THR A 120 3.24 -5.70 -10.74
CA THR A 120 2.62 -6.39 -11.88
C THR A 120 1.14 -6.71 -11.61
N LYS A 121 0.83 -7.24 -10.42
CA LYS A 121 -0.54 -7.58 -10.02
C LYS A 121 -1.40 -6.33 -9.83
N GLY A 122 -0.88 -5.28 -9.22
CA GLY A 122 -1.59 -4.01 -9.08
C GLY A 122 -1.89 -3.36 -10.43
N ARG A 123 -0.93 -3.34 -11.38
CA ARG A 123 -1.16 -2.87 -12.74
C ARG A 123 -2.21 -3.72 -13.48
N HIS A 124 -2.22 -5.03 -13.26
CA HIS A 124 -3.24 -5.91 -13.82
C HIS A 124 -4.64 -5.62 -13.26
N LEU A 125 -4.76 -5.34 -11.95
CA LEU A 125 -6.02 -4.90 -11.34
C LEU A 125 -6.54 -3.60 -11.95
N PHE A 126 -5.68 -2.61 -12.21
CA PHE A 126 -6.07 -1.42 -12.96
C PHE A 126 -6.58 -1.77 -14.36
N ALA A 127 -5.78 -2.49 -15.15
CA ALA A 127 -6.09 -2.78 -16.56
C ALA A 127 -7.40 -3.57 -16.73
N LYS A 128 -7.71 -4.48 -15.81
CA LYS A 128 -8.94 -5.29 -15.83
C LYS A 128 -10.20 -4.47 -15.57
N ASN A 129 -10.11 -3.39 -14.78
CA ASN A 129 -11.26 -2.65 -14.30
C ASN A 129 -11.41 -1.25 -14.95
N ALA A 130 -10.38 -0.73 -15.60
CA ALA A 130 -10.41 0.56 -16.31
C ALA A 130 -11.22 0.55 -17.63
N VAL A 131 -11.83 -0.58 -18.02
CA VAL A 131 -12.57 -0.77 -19.28
C VAL A 131 -14.03 -1.15 -19.03
N GLN A 132 -14.58 -0.84 -17.85
CA GLN A 132 -16.00 -1.03 -17.53
C GLN A 132 -16.73 0.29 -17.40
#